data_AF-A0A1I5TCH2-F1
#
_entry.id   AF-A0A1I5TCH2-F1
#
_cell.length_a   1.000
_cell.length_b   1.000
_cell.length_c   1.000
_cell.angle_alpha   90.00
_cell.angle_beta   90.00
_cell.angle_gamma   90.00
#
_symmetry.space_group_name_H-M   'P 1'
#
loop_
_entity.id
_entity.type
_entity.pdbx_description
1 polymer ?
#
loop_
_entity_poly.entity_id
_entity_poly.type
_entity_poly.pdbx_seq_one_letter_code
_entity_poly.pdbx_strand_id
1 'polypeptide(L)'
;MFDPTHISKNTDETASTIHHTLRASRRRYTIFLLIHYHPQLRVAPDQTEFSNGGTCSLSVRELAREIASLEEGISKDQATGEKYRNVYNSLIQTHLPKLAEVGALNYNSTSKTVKPDENLVALAMAASISCTVSELIFYSSIVDQSDHEEAILDGTIDD
;
A
#
# COMPACT_ATOMS: atom_id res chain seq x y z
N MET A 1 -8.31 27.12 -25.53
CA MET A 1 -7.06 27.73 -25.01
C MET A 1 -6.76 27.04 -23.69
N PHE A 2 -5.71 26.22 -23.67
CA PHE A 2 -5.30 25.43 -22.50
C PHE A 2 -4.54 26.34 -21.52
N ASP A 3 -5.02 26.46 -20.28
CA ASP A 3 -4.34 27.24 -19.23
C ASP A 3 -3.46 26.30 -18.37
N PRO A 4 -2.12 26.35 -18.51
CA PRO A 4 -1.21 25.46 -17.78
C PRO A 4 -1.23 25.69 -16.26
N THR A 5 -1.68 26.86 -15.80
CA THR A 5 -1.74 27.22 -14.37
C THR A 5 -2.82 26.47 -13.60
N HIS A 6 -3.92 26.12 -14.28
CA HIS A 6 -5.00 25.31 -13.71
C HIS A 6 -4.63 23.82 -13.63
N ILE A 7 -3.79 23.34 -14.56
CA ILE A 7 -3.30 21.95 -14.58
C ILE A 7 -2.33 21.71 -13.41
N SER A 8 -1.39 22.63 -13.17
CA SER A 8 -0.40 22.46 -12.10
C SER A 8 -1.02 22.41 -10.70
N LYS A 9 -1.96 23.32 -10.39
CA LYS A 9 -2.67 23.32 -9.09
C LYS A 9 -3.47 22.03 -8.87
N ASN A 10 -4.20 21.58 -9.89
CA ASN A 10 -4.95 20.32 -9.81
C ASN A 10 -4.01 19.11 -9.66
N THR A 11 -2.85 19.15 -10.32
CA THR A 11 -1.83 18.10 -10.21
C THR A 11 -1.20 18.05 -8.82
N ASP A 12 -0.88 19.20 -8.21
CA ASP A 12 -0.29 19.28 -6.87
C ASP A 12 -1.29 18.85 -5.77
N GLU A 13 -2.56 19.24 -5.90
CA GLU A 13 -3.63 18.80 -5.01
C GLU A 13 -3.87 17.28 -5.12
N THR A 14 -3.84 16.75 -6.35
CA THR A 14 -3.96 15.32 -6.62
C THR A 14 -2.76 14.55 -6.04
N ALA A 15 -1.54 15.01 -6.27
CA ALA A 15 -0.32 14.40 -5.74
C ALA A 15 -0.30 14.41 -4.20
N SER A 16 -0.72 15.53 -3.59
CA SER A 16 -0.85 15.64 -2.13
C SER A 16 -1.88 14.65 -1.57
N THR A 17 -3.00 14.47 -2.27
CA THR A 17 -4.05 13.51 -1.89
C THR A 17 -3.56 12.07 -1.98
N ILE A 18 -2.87 11.72 -3.07
CA ILE A 18 -2.27 10.39 -3.24
C ILE A 18 -1.23 10.14 -2.15
N HIS A 19 -0.30 11.07 -1.93
CA HIS A 19 0.73 10.92 -0.92
C HIS A 19 0.13 10.79 0.49
N HIS A 20 -0.83 11.64 0.84
CA HIS A 20 -1.51 11.55 2.13
C HIS A 20 -2.22 10.20 2.31
N THR A 21 -2.92 9.73 1.27
CA THR A 21 -3.57 8.42 1.26
C THR A 21 -2.54 7.31 1.41
N LEU A 22 -1.44 7.34 0.67
CA LEU A 22 -0.47 6.25 0.68
C LEU A 22 0.50 6.29 1.86
N ARG A 23 0.54 7.38 2.64
CA ARG A 23 1.44 7.53 3.81
C ARG A 23 1.33 6.42 4.85
N ALA A 24 0.13 5.88 5.10
CA ALA A 24 -0.06 4.84 6.13
C ALA A 24 0.20 3.44 5.58
N SER A 25 1.08 2.67 6.25
CA SER A 25 1.44 1.30 5.84
C SER A 25 0.24 0.38 5.70
N ARG A 26 -0.71 0.43 6.64
CA ARG A 26 -1.94 -0.37 6.60
C ARG A 26 -2.84 -0.10 5.39
N ARG A 27 -2.83 1.14 4.86
CA ARG A 27 -3.55 1.46 3.61
C ARG A 27 -2.85 0.85 2.40
N ARG A 28 -1.51 0.89 2.36
CA ARG A 28 -0.72 0.20 1.31
C ARG A 28 -0.94 -1.31 1.36
N TYR A 29 -0.86 -1.94 2.52
CA TYR A 29 -1.14 -3.38 2.64
C TYR A 29 -2.56 -3.74 2.19
N THR A 30 -3.56 -2.95 2.57
CA THR A 30 -4.95 -3.17 2.13
C THR A 30 -5.06 -3.16 0.60
N ILE A 31 -4.44 -2.18 -0.06
CA ILE A 31 -4.42 -2.07 -1.52
C ILE A 31 -3.77 -3.32 -2.14
N PHE A 32 -2.58 -3.71 -1.67
CA PHE A 32 -1.87 -4.87 -2.23
C PHE A 32 -2.58 -6.19 -1.97
N LEU A 33 -3.18 -6.38 -0.79
CA LEU A 33 -3.96 -7.58 -0.49
C LEU A 33 -5.22 -7.66 -1.37
N LEU A 34 -5.89 -6.53 -1.61
CA LEU A 34 -7.02 -6.50 -2.54
C LEU A 34 -6.61 -6.88 -3.96
N ILE A 35 -5.47 -6.40 -4.45
CA ILE A 35 -4.93 -6.83 -5.75
C ILE A 35 -4.60 -8.34 -5.74
N HIS A 36 -3.95 -8.83 -4.68
CA HIS A 36 -3.54 -10.22 -4.56
C HIS A 36 -4.73 -11.20 -4.60
N TYR A 37 -5.81 -10.85 -3.89
CA TYR A 37 -7.00 -11.69 -3.74
C TYR A 37 -8.06 -11.48 -4.84
N HIS A 38 -7.80 -10.64 -5.84
CA HIS A 38 -8.72 -10.45 -6.96
C HIS A 38 -8.13 -11.06 -8.25
N PRO A 39 -8.48 -12.32 -8.58
CA PRO A 39 -7.87 -13.05 -9.70
C PRO A 39 -8.09 -12.37 -11.05
N GLN A 40 -9.21 -11.66 -11.22
CA GLN A 40 -9.54 -10.94 -12.46
C GLN A 40 -8.66 -9.70 -12.70
N LEU A 41 -7.98 -9.19 -11.67
CA LEU A 41 -6.99 -8.12 -11.80
C LEU A 41 -5.57 -8.68 -11.99
N ARG A 42 -5.38 -10.00 -11.91
CA ARG A 42 -4.15 -10.67 -12.33
C ARG A 42 -4.30 -10.94 -13.82
N VAL A 43 -3.45 -10.31 -14.64
CA VAL A 43 -3.31 -10.68 -16.05
C VAL A 43 -2.74 -12.10 -16.10
N ALA A 44 -3.62 -13.11 -16.18
CA ALA A 44 -3.25 -14.45 -16.58
C ALA A 44 -3.21 -14.50 -18.12
N PRO A 45 -2.17 -15.05 -18.78
CA PRO A 45 -2.02 -14.97 -20.24
C PRO A 45 -3.01 -15.81 -21.04
N ASP A 46 -3.85 -16.61 -20.40
CA ASP A 46 -4.68 -17.59 -21.08
C ASP A 46 -5.85 -17.97 -20.17
N GLN A 47 -7.06 -17.50 -20.51
CA GLN A 47 -8.29 -18.28 -20.55
C GLN A 47 -9.52 -17.37 -20.65
N THR A 48 -10.10 -17.40 -21.83
CA THR A 48 -11.46 -16.99 -22.16
C THR A 48 -12.47 -17.90 -21.45
N GLU A 49 -12.91 -17.54 -20.24
CA GLU A 49 -14.23 -17.96 -19.74
C GLU A 49 -14.87 -16.82 -18.93
N PHE A 50 -15.85 -16.16 -19.54
CA PHE A 50 -16.78 -15.27 -18.87
C PHE A 50 -17.73 -16.11 -18.00
N SER A 51 -17.29 -16.43 -16.80
CA SER A 51 -18.19 -16.83 -15.70
C SER A 51 -18.61 -15.59 -14.93
N ASN A 52 -19.92 -15.44 -14.71
CA ASN A 52 -20.60 -14.33 -14.02
C ASN A 52 -19.72 -13.57 -13.01
N GLY A 53 -19.60 -12.25 -13.22
CA GLY A 53 -18.77 -11.30 -12.45
C GLY A 53 -19.10 -11.24 -10.96
N GLY A 54 -18.66 -12.25 -10.22
CA GLY A 54 -18.56 -12.20 -8.77
C GLY A 54 -17.43 -11.26 -8.39
N THR A 55 -17.76 -10.01 -8.06
CA THR A 55 -16.82 -9.13 -7.34
C THR A 55 -16.46 -9.83 -6.02
N CYS A 56 -15.25 -10.37 -5.96
CA CYS A 56 -14.74 -11.10 -4.79
C CYS A 56 -14.58 -10.09 -3.65
N SER A 57 -15.52 -10.10 -2.71
CA SER A 57 -15.43 -9.29 -1.49
C SER A 57 -14.55 -9.98 -0.46
N LEU A 58 -13.65 -9.24 0.16
CA LEU A 58 -12.91 -9.68 1.34
C LEU A 58 -13.57 -9.19 2.62
N SER A 59 -13.54 -9.98 3.68
CA SER A 59 -13.95 -9.51 4.99
C SER A 59 -12.85 -8.64 5.62
N VAL A 60 -13.26 -7.67 6.44
CA VAL A 60 -12.32 -6.84 7.23
C VAL A 60 -11.54 -7.70 8.24
N ARG A 61 -12.13 -8.82 8.68
CA ARG A 61 -11.46 -9.75 9.59
C ARG A 61 -10.28 -10.46 8.92
N GLU A 62 -10.46 -10.92 7.68
CA GLU A 62 -9.37 -11.51 6.90
C GLU A 62 -8.27 -10.47 6.67
N LEU A 63 -8.62 -9.28 6.16
CA LEU A 63 -7.64 -8.21 5.97
C LEU A 63 -6.87 -7.86 7.25
N ALA A 64 -7.55 -7.74 8.39
CA ALA A 64 -6.89 -7.43 9.65
C ALA A 64 -5.90 -8.52 10.08
N ARG A 65 -6.23 -9.80 9.83
CA ARG A 65 -5.36 -10.93 10.15
C ARG A 65 -4.15 -10.99 9.24
N GLU A 66 -4.34 -10.77 7.94
CA GLU A 66 -3.25 -10.65 6.96
C GLU A 66 -2.29 -9.52 7.34
N ILE A 67 -2.84 -8.34 7.60
CA ILE A 67 -2.02 -7.16 7.91
C ILE A 67 -1.29 -7.35 9.24
N ALA A 68 -1.95 -7.90 10.27
CA ALA A 68 -1.27 -8.21 11.54
C ALA A 68 -0.17 -9.26 11.36
N SER A 69 -0.37 -10.27 10.51
CA SER A 69 0.64 -11.27 10.15
C SER A 69 1.84 -10.62 9.46
N LEU A 70 1.60 -9.72 8.50
CA LEU A 70 2.65 -8.98 7.80
C LEU A 70 3.40 -8.00 8.72
N GLU A 71 2.70 -7.29 9.61
CA GLU A 71 3.30 -6.33 10.55
C GLU A 71 4.18 -7.00 11.60
N GLU A 72 3.80 -8.19 12.08
CA GLU A 72 4.53 -8.91 13.12
C GLU A 72 5.50 -9.96 12.57
N GLY A 73 5.48 -10.22 11.24
CA GLY A 73 6.33 -11.24 10.61
C GLY A 73 6.00 -12.68 11.04
N ILE A 74 4.74 -12.96 11.37
CA ILE A 74 4.26 -14.26 11.87
C ILE A 74 3.25 -14.88 10.91
N SER A 75 2.93 -16.16 11.09
CA SER A 75 1.87 -16.82 10.31
C SER A 75 0.48 -16.23 10.60
N LYS A 76 -0.43 -16.32 9.61
CA LYS A 76 -1.81 -15.82 9.73
C LYS A 76 -2.57 -16.45 10.90
N ASP A 77 -2.33 -17.72 11.17
CA ASP A 77 -2.99 -18.45 12.26
C ASP A 77 -2.54 -17.96 13.65
N GLN A 78 -1.31 -17.43 13.73
CA GLN A 78 -0.76 -16.82 14.95
C GLN A 78 -1.14 -15.35 15.10
N ALA A 79 -1.60 -14.68 14.03
CA ALA A 79 -2.02 -13.28 14.04
C ALA A 79 -3.38 -13.08 14.75
N THR A 80 -3.35 -13.20 16.07
CA THR A 80 -4.50 -13.10 16.97
C THR A 80 -4.24 -12.10 18.10
N GLY A 81 -5.13 -12.03 19.09
CA GLY A 81 -4.92 -11.20 20.27
C GLY A 81 -5.00 -9.69 20.04
N GLU A 82 -4.17 -8.94 20.76
CA GLU A 82 -4.23 -7.48 20.81
C GLU A 82 -3.80 -6.82 19.50
N LYS A 83 -2.72 -7.29 18.87
CA LYS A 83 -2.22 -6.73 17.60
C LYS A 83 -3.26 -6.86 16.49
N TYR A 84 -3.87 -8.04 16.35
CA TYR A 84 -5.01 -8.24 15.44
C TYR A 84 -6.16 -7.26 15.72
N ARG A 85 -6.57 -7.10 16.99
CA ARG A 85 -7.66 -6.19 17.38
C ARG A 85 -7.33 -4.74 17.03
N ASN A 86 -6.08 -4.33 17.26
CA ASN A 86 -5.60 -3.00 16.93
C ASN A 86 -5.70 -2.74 15.42
N VAL A 87 -5.20 -3.66 14.59
CA VAL A 87 -5.33 -3.57 13.13
C VAL A 87 -6.79 -3.51 12.71
N TYR A 88 -7.63 -4.43 13.20
CA TYR A 88 -9.05 -4.49 12.85
C TYR A 88 -9.79 -3.18 13.16
N ASN A 89 -9.60 -2.64 14.37
CA ASN A 89 -10.23 -1.37 14.77
C ASN A 89 -9.73 -0.21 13.91
N SER A 90 -8.42 -0.14 13.67
CA SER A 90 -7.77 0.89 12.86
C SER A 90 -8.23 0.86 11.39
N LEU A 91 -8.43 -0.35 10.83
CA LEU A 91 -9.01 -0.51 9.49
C LEU A 91 -10.40 0.11 9.42
N ILE A 92 -11.28 -0.26 10.36
CA ILE A 92 -12.68 0.20 10.38
C ILE A 92 -12.77 1.71 10.61
N GLN A 93 -12.01 2.24 11.56
CA GLN A 93 -12.16 3.62 12.02
C GLN A 93 -11.47 4.63 11.11
N THR A 94 -10.37 4.24 10.46
CA THR A 94 -9.50 5.21 9.78
C THR A 94 -9.15 4.81 8.36
N HIS A 95 -8.67 3.58 8.15
CA HIS A 95 -8.03 3.26 6.87
C HIS A 95 -9.03 2.96 5.76
N LEU A 96 -10.06 2.16 6.01
CA LEU A 96 -11.06 1.82 5.00
C LEU A 96 -11.92 3.02 4.59
N PRO A 97 -12.40 3.88 5.52
CA PRO A 97 -13.08 5.12 5.12
C PRO A 97 -12.21 6.00 4.22
N LYS A 98 -10.92 6.19 4.58
CA LYS A 98 -10.03 7.06 3.79
C LYS A 98 -9.71 6.49 2.41
N LEU A 99 -9.62 5.17 2.28
CA LEU A 99 -9.44 4.51 0.99
C LEU A 99 -10.71 4.58 0.13
N ALA A 100 -11.89 4.53 0.74
CA ALA A 100 -13.16 4.70 0.04
C ALA A 100 -13.35 6.14 -0.48
N GLU A 101 -12.92 7.15 0.29
CA GLU A 101 -12.98 8.57 -0.13
C GLU A 101 -12.27 8.85 -1.46
N VAL A 102 -11.23 8.07 -1.78
CA VAL A 102 -10.44 8.23 -3.02
C VAL A 102 -10.79 7.18 -4.08
N GLY A 103 -11.88 6.42 -3.90
CA GLY A 103 -12.31 5.40 -4.86
C GLY A 103 -11.36 4.21 -4.97
N ALA A 104 -10.56 3.91 -3.94
CA ALA A 104 -9.68 2.74 -3.95
C ALA A 104 -10.45 1.44 -3.73
N LEU A 105 -11.51 1.50 -2.92
CA LEU A 105 -12.34 0.37 -2.56
C LEU A 105 -13.74 0.82 -2.17
N ASN A 106 -14.71 -0.09 -2.30
CA ASN A 106 -16.02 0.06 -1.70
C ASN A 106 -16.03 -0.67 -0.35
N TYR A 107 -16.24 0.07 0.75
CA TYR A 107 -16.32 -0.48 2.10
C TYR A 107 -17.77 -0.52 2.60
N ASN A 108 -18.28 -1.73 2.84
CA ASN A 108 -19.56 -1.93 3.50
C ASN A 108 -19.34 -2.09 5.02
N SER A 109 -19.73 -1.05 5.76
CA SER A 109 -19.56 -1.00 7.21
C SER A 109 -20.53 -1.91 7.97
N THR A 110 -21.67 -2.29 7.38
CA THR A 110 -22.66 -3.19 7.97
C THR A 110 -22.21 -4.63 7.87
N SER A 111 -21.85 -5.10 6.67
CA SER A 111 -21.35 -6.47 6.45
C SER A 111 -19.87 -6.66 6.81
N LYS A 112 -19.14 -5.57 7.07
CA LYS A 112 -17.68 -5.57 7.29
C LYS A 112 -16.94 -6.25 6.14
N THR A 113 -17.26 -5.84 4.92
CA THR A 113 -16.64 -6.34 3.70
C THR A 113 -16.10 -5.20 2.85
N VAL A 114 -15.08 -5.48 2.05
CA VAL A 114 -14.51 -4.55 1.09
C VAL A 114 -14.46 -5.18 -0.30
N LYS A 115 -14.54 -4.34 -1.33
CA LYS A 115 -14.37 -4.72 -2.74
C LYS A 115 -13.48 -3.70 -3.42
N PRO A 116 -12.67 -4.09 -4.44
CA PRO A 116 -12.01 -3.13 -5.32
C PRO A 116 -12.99 -2.10 -5.89
N ASP A 117 -12.47 -0.90 -6.12
CA ASP A 117 -13.17 0.17 -6.84
C ASP A 117 -12.22 0.77 -7.90
N GLU A 118 -12.70 1.75 -8.67
CA GLU A 118 -12.07 2.29 -9.88
C GLU A 118 -10.58 2.63 -9.74
N ASN A 119 -10.15 3.21 -8.62
CA ASN A 119 -8.82 3.76 -8.45
C ASN A 119 -7.83 2.78 -7.80
N LEU A 120 -8.24 1.53 -7.52
CA LEU A 120 -7.39 0.55 -6.82
C LEU A 120 -6.04 0.36 -7.52
N VAL A 121 -6.06 0.12 -8.83
CA VAL A 121 -4.87 -0.21 -9.60
C VAL A 121 -3.92 0.99 -9.71
N ALA A 122 -4.45 2.19 -9.95
CA ALA A 122 -3.65 3.42 -10.00
C ALA A 122 -2.96 3.69 -8.66
N LEU A 123 -3.68 3.52 -7.55
CA LEU A 123 -3.11 3.67 -6.21
C LEU A 123 -2.09 2.58 -5.87
N ALA A 124 -2.28 1.35 -6.35
CA ALA A 124 -1.29 0.29 -6.21
C ALA A 124 0.01 0.63 -6.94
N MET A 125 -0.07 1.11 -8.19
CA MET A 125 1.09 1.56 -8.95
C MET A 125 1.82 2.71 -8.24
N ALA A 126 1.08 3.72 -7.79
CA ALA A 126 1.64 4.84 -7.03
C ALA A 126 2.31 4.39 -5.73
N ALA A 127 1.72 3.41 -5.01
CA ALA A 127 2.29 2.85 -3.79
C ALA A 127 3.59 2.09 -4.06
N SER A 128 3.64 1.29 -5.13
CA SER A 128 4.85 0.58 -5.56
C SER A 128 5.98 1.55 -5.89
N ILE A 129 5.71 2.57 -6.71
CA ILE A 129 6.71 3.58 -7.09
C ILE A 129 7.21 4.33 -5.86
N SER A 130 6.32 4.79 -4.99
CA SER A 130 6.69 5.53 -3.79
C SER A 130 7.56 4.68 -2.83
N CYS A 131 7.30 3.37 -2.74
CA CYS A 131 8.11 2.45 -1.94
C CYS A 131 9.51 2.29 -2.54
N THR A 132 9.58 1.97 -3.84
CA THR A 132 10.85 1.76 -4.56
C THR A 132 11.73 3.01 -4.55
N VAL A 133 11.15 4.20 -4.76
CA VAL A 133 11.90 5.46 -4.69
C VAL A 133 12.43 5.70 -3.28
N SER A 134 11.65 5.39 -2.24
CA SER A 134 12.12 5.52 -0.86
C SER A 134 13.31 4.60 -0.60
N GLU A 135 13.19 3.32 -0.97
CA GLU A 135 14.27 2.33 -0.84
C GLU A 135 15.54 2.77 -1.57
N LEU A 136 15.41 3.28 -2.80
CA LEU A 136 16.56 3.75 -3.58
C LEU A 136 17.26 4.94 -2.93
N ILE A 137 16.50 5.94 -2.45
CA ILE A 137 17.05 7.11 -1.77
C ILE A 137 17.78 6.68 -0.49
N PHE A 138 17.16 5.85 0.35
CA PHE A 138 17.80 5.38 1.58
C PHE A 138 19.00 4.48 1.33
N TYR A 139 18.95 3.63 0.29
CA TYR A 139 20.10 2.81 -0.11
C TYR A 139 21.29 3.69 -0.51
N SER A 140 21.05 4.72 -1.33
CA SER A 140 22.12 5.66 -1.73
C SER A 140 22.74 6.39 -0.55
N SER A 141 21.94 6.75 0.47
CA SER A 141 22.44 7.42 1.68
C SER A 141 23.30 6.50 2.56
N ILE A 142 23.00 5.20 2.60
CA ILE A 142 23.78 4.22 3.36
C ILE A 142 25.13 3.94 2.68
N VAL A 143 25.13 3.79 1.34
CA VAL A 143 26.37 3.55 0.57
C VAL A 143 27.31 4.76 0.67
N ASP A 144 26.77 5.98 0.60
CA ASP A 144 27.57 7.21 0.73
C ASP A 144 28.22 7.33 2.13
N GLN A 145 27.56 6.79 3.18
CA GLN A 145 28.12 6.76 4.54
C GLN A 145 29.18 5.68 4.75
N SER A 146 29.07 4.51 4.11
CA SER A 146 30.09 3.45 4.21
C SER A 146 31.40 3.83 3.54
N ASP A 147 31.35 4.55 2.41
CA ASP A 147 32.54 5.02 1.69
C ASP A 147 33.33 6.06 2.52
N HIS A 148 32.64 6.81 3.39
CA HIS A 148 33.26 7.76 4.31
C HIS A 148 33.85 7.09 5.57
N GLU A 149 33.29 5.98 6.07
CA GLU A 149 33.86 5.24 7.22
C GLU A 149 35.09 4.41 6.83
N GLU A 150 35.14 3.80 5.64
CA GLU A 150 36.34 3.09 5.17
C GLU A 150 37.54 4.05 4.94
N ALA A 151 37.29 5.25 4.43
CA ALA A 151 38.34 6.26 4.22
C ALA A 151 38.96 6.79 5.53
N ILE A 152 38.23 6.74 6.65
CA ILE A 152 38.73 7.15 7.97
C ILE A 152 39.56 6.03 8.62
N LEU A 153 39.27 4.76 8.31
CA LEU A 153 40.01 3.60 8.83
C LEU A 153 41.32 3.33 8.08
N ASP A 154 41.43 3.72 6.79
CA ASP A 154 42.66 3.57 5.98
C ASP A 154 43.66 4.73 6.19
N GLY A 155 43.24 5.82 6.85
CA GLY A 155 44.04 7.02 7.07
C GLY A 155 44.81 7.11 8.40
N THR A 156 44.77 6.08 9.25
CA THR A 156 45.46 6.10 10.56
C THR A 156 46.25 4.82 10.80
N ILE A 157 47.43 4.71 10.21
CA ILE A 157 48.68 4.21 10.81
C ILE A 157 49.81 4.71 9.88
N ASP A 158 50.50 5.77 10.30
CA ASP A 158 51.94 5.88 10.10
C ASP A 158 52.46 6.79 11.22
N ASP A 159 53.33 6.21 12.06
CA ASP A 159 54.14 6.87 13.09
C ASP A 159 55.24 7.73 12.46
#